data_AF-A0A7C6Z3U1-F1
#
_entry.id   AF-A0A7C6Z3U1-F1
#
_cell.length_a   1.000
_cell.length_b   1.000
_cell.length_c   1.000
_cell.angle_alpha   90.00
_cell.angle_beta   90.00
_cell.angle_gamma   90.00
#
_symmetry.space_group_name_H-M   'P 1'
#
loop_
_entity.id
_entity.type
_entity.pdbx_description
1 polymer ?
#
loop_
_entity_poly.entity_id
_entity_poly.type
_entity_poly.pdbx_seq_one_letter_code
_entity_poly.pdbx_strand_id
1 'polypeptide(L)'
;MKTQENHQYELISQNTALGETLIKLSKAKMILDIWIQDYGFPSNPNLNDAVAWMGSKSGEQTREEVNSVKWYLEYDLIYGLIDIVHDYVYESKKILENALEKKGA
;
A
#
# COMPACT_ATOMS: atom_id res chain seq x y z
N MET A 1 28.07 -33.81 11.73
CA MET A 1 27.96 -32.48 12.38
C MET A 1 27.61 -31.37 11.39
N LYS A 2 28.31 -31.21 10.25
CA LYS A 2 28.03 -30.17 9.24
C LYS A 2 26.57 -30.07 8.74
N THR A 3 25.84 -31.19 8.68
CA THR A 3 24.45 -31.23 8.18
C THR A 3 23.45 -30.59 9.13
N GLN A 4 23.66 -30.69 10.45
CA GLN A 4 22.78 -30.08 11.47
C GLN A 4 23.00 -28.58 11.55
N GLU A 5 24.26 -28.13 11.48
CA GLU A 5 24.60 -26.71 11.45
C GLU A 5 23.97 -26.03 10.23
N ASN A 6 24.10 -26.61 9.04
CA ASN A 6 23.47 -26.09 7.81
C ASN A 6 21.95 -25.98 7.92
N HIS A 7 21.28 -27.02 8.46
CA HIS A 7 19.83 -26.97 8.68
C HIS A 7 19.42 -25.87 9.67
N GLN A 8 20.21 -25.64 10.72
CA GLN A 8 19.93 -24.56 11.66
C GLN A 8 20.11 -23.18 11.00
N TYR A 9 21.14 -23.00 10.18
CA TYR A 9 21.34 -21.76 9.43
C TYR A 9 20.21 -21.47 8.45
N GLU A 10 19.73 -22.48 7.72
CA GLU A 10 18.59 -22.35 6.81
C GLU A 10 17.30 -21.94 7.54
N LEU A 11 17.00 -22.59 8.66
CA LEU A 11 15.83 -22.27 9.49
C LEU A 11 15.88 -20.83 10.03
N ILE A 12 17.05 -20.39 10.51
CA ILE A 12 17.24 -19.02 10.97
C ILE A 12 17.03 -18.05 9.81
N SER A 13 17.64 -18.29 8.65
CA SER A 13 17.48 -17.43 7.48
C SER A 13 16.03 -17.33 7.00
N GLN A 14 15.26 -18.42 7.03
CA GLN A 14 13.85 -18.43 6.66
C GLN A 14 13.00 -17.65 7.67
N ASN A 15 13.25 -17.84 8.97
CA ASN A 15 12.55 -17.10 10.02
C ASN A 15 12.83 -15.60 9.94
N THR A 16 14.08 -15.21 9.65
CA THR A 16 14.43 -13.80 9.39
C THR A 16 13.67 -13.25 8.20
N ALA A 17 13.67 -13.95 7.06
CA ALA A 17 12.96 -13.53 5.86
C ALA A 17 11.43 -13.40 6.09
N LEU A 18 10.83 -14.31 6.85
CA LEU A 18 9.42 -14.23 7.25
C LEU A 18 9.17 -13.00 8.13
N GLY A 19 10.02 -12.74 9.12
CA GLY A 19 9.93 -11.57 9.97
C GLY A 19 10.01 -10.25 9.19
N GLU A 20 10.96 -10.13 8.28
CA GLU A 20 11.11 -8.96 7.41
C GLU A 20 9.89 -8.76 6.50
N THR A 21 9.37 -9.85 5.92
CA THR A 21 8.16 -9.82 5.08
C THR A 21 6.95 -9.34 5.88
N LEU A 22 6.75 -9.86 7.10
CA LEU A 22 5.64 -9.45 7.96
C LEU A 22 5.70 -7.96 8.30
N ILE A 23 6.90 -7.42 8.54
CA ILE A 23 7.09 -5.98 8.79
C ILE A 23 6.67 -5.17 7.57
N LYS A 24 7.11 -5.54 6.37
CA LYS A 24 6.77 -4.83 5.12
C LYS A 24 5.27 -4.89 4.82
N LEU A 25 4.65 -6.07 4.93
CA LEU A 25 3.21 -6.22 4.74
C LEU A 25 2.40 -5.45 5.80
N SER A 26 2.90 -5.36 7.04
CA SER A 26 2.27 -4.53 8.08
C SER A 26 2.30 -3.04 7.71
N LYS A 27 3.41 -2.55 7.14
CA LYS A 27 3.51 -1.17 6.64
C LYS A 27 2.59 -0.93 5.44
N ALA A 28 2.56 -1.85 4.48
CA ALA A 28 1.64 -1.80 3.35
C ALA A 28 0.19 -1.72 3.83
N LYS A 29 -0.20 -2.57 4.79
CA LYS A 29 -1.52 -2.55 5.41
C LYS A 29 -1.83 -1.20 6.06
N MET A 30 -0.91 -0.65 6.86
CA MET A 30 -1.10 0.64 7.52
C MET A 30 -1.38 1.75 6.50
N ILE A 31 -0.64 1.78 5.38
CA ILE A 31 -0.84 2.78 4.32
C ILE A 31 -2.18 2.57 3.62
N LEU A 32 -2.56 1.32 3.33
CA LEU A 32 -3.87 1.01 2.77
C LEU A 32 -5.01 1.42 3.71
N ASP A 33 -4.86 1.22 5.03
CA ASP A 33 -5.86 1.62 6.01
C ASP A 33 -6.05 3.16 6.00
N ILE A 34 -4.95 3.93 5.91
CA ILE A 34 -5.00 5.40 5.73
C ILE A 34 -5.70 5.75 4.42
N TRP A 35 -5.33 5.08 3.33
CA TRP A 35 -5.91 5.33 2.02
C TRP A 35 -7.43 5.06 2.01
N ILE A 36 -7.88 3.96 2.61
CA ILE A 36 -9.31 3.63 2.74
C ILE A 36 -10.04 4.65 3.62
N GLN A 37 -9.43 5.05 4.74
CA GLN A 37 -10.05 6.00 5.66
C GLN A 37 -10.25 7.37 5.01
N ASP A 38 -9.26 7.85 4.27
CA ASP A 38 -9.24 9.23 3.76
C ASP A 38 -9.79 9.36 2.34
N TYR A 39 -9.75 8.27 1.56
CA TYR A 39 -10.13 8.23 0.14
C TYR A 39 -11.06 7.08 -0.24
N GLY A 40 -11.59 6.31 0.73
CA GLY A 40 -12.65 5.33 0.54
C GLY A 40 -14.01 6.00 0.30
N PHE A 41 -14.10 6.76 -0.80
CA PHE A 41 -15.29 7.54 -1.12
C PHE A 41 -16.51 6.62 -1.35
N PRO A 42 -17.69 6.95 -0.78
CA PRO A 42 -18.89 6.12 -0.92
C PRO A 42 -19.45 6.10 -2.35
N SER A 43 -19.09 7.10 -3.15
CA SER A 43 -19.39 7.23 -4.57
C SER A 43 -18.10 7.63 -5.31
N ASN A 44 -17.99 7.25 -6.58
CA ASN A 44 -16.81 7.59 -7.37
C ASN A 44 -16.70 9.12 -7.52
N PRO A 45 -15.56 9.73 -7.12
CA PRO A 45 -15.32 11.14 -7.36
C PRO A 45 -15.32 11.45 -8.85
N ASN A 46 -15.84 12.62 -9.22
CA ASN A 46 -16.03 13.04 -10.61
C ASN A 46 -15.34 14.39 -10.86
N LEU A 47 -14.47 14.42 -11.87
CA LEU A 47 -13.74 15.62 -12.26
C LEU A 47 -14.67 16.80 -12.60
N ASN A 48 -15.80 16.55 -13.26
CA ASN A 48 -16.73 17.60 -13.63
C ASN A 48 -17.35 18.27 -12.41
N ASP A 49 -17.63 17.51 -11.36
CA ASP A 49 -18.20 18.02 -10.10
C ASP A 49 -17.13 18.84 -9.35
N ALA A 50 -15.87 18.40 -9.37
CA ALA A 50 -14.76 19.18 -8.84
C ALA A 50 -14.54 20.52 -9.58
N VAL A 51 -14.60 20.50 -10.92
CA VAL A 51 -14.43 21.70 -11.75
C VAL A 51 -15.61 22.66 -11.59
N ALA A 52 -16.83 22.14 -11.58
CA ALA A 52 -18.04 22.93 -11.34
C ALA A 52 -17.94 23.64 -9.98
N TRP A 53 -17.55 22.92 -8.93
CA TRP A 53 -17.35 23.48 -7.59
C TRP A 53 -16.28 24.58 -7.55
N MET A 54 -15.11 24.35 -8.16
CA MET A 54 -14.03 25.35 -8.19
C MET A 54 -14.46 26.64 -8.91
N GLY A 55 -15.37 26.52 -9.90
CA GLY A 55 -15.93 27.64 -10.65
C GLY A 55 -17.11 28.35 -9.96
N SER A 56 -17.89 27.65 -9.13
CA SER A 56 -19.08 28.19 -8.47
C SER A 56 -18.83 28.44 -6.98
N LYS A 57 -18.51 29.68 -6.58
CA LYS A 57 -18.31 30.07 -5.17
C LYS A 57 -19.60 30.27 -4.36
N SER A 58 -20.76 29.77 -4.82
CA SER A 58 -22.05 30.07 -4.19
C SER A 58 -22.97 28.85 -4.13
N GLY A 59 -23.30 28.39 -2.92
CA GLY A 59 -24.26 27.30 -2.65
C GLY A 59 -23.88 26.45 -1.45
N GLU A 60 -24.84 25.68 -0.92
CA GLU A 60 -24.55 24.54 -0.04
C GLU A 60 -23.88 23.43 -0.85
N GLN A 61 -22.78 22.90 -0.34
CA GLN A 61 -21.97 21.90 -1.03
C GLN A 61 -22.53 20.50 -0.76
N THR A 62 -22.68 19.71 -1.81
CA THR A 62 -22.96 18.29 -1.66
C THR A 62 -21.71 17.55 -1.18
N ARG A 63 -21.91 16.41 -0.52
CA ARG A 63 -20.79 15.57 -0.06
C ARG A 63 -19.98 15.03 -1.24
N GLU A 64 -20.64 14.77 -2.36
CA GLU A 64 -20.09 14.28 -3.61
C GLU A 64 -19.14 15.29 -4.27
N GLU A 65 -19.53 16.57 -4.29
CA GLU A 65 -18.68 17.66 -4.79
C GLU A 65 -17.42 17.81 -3.93
N VAL A 66 -17.57 17.81 -2.60
CA VAL A 66 -16.43 17.93 -1.67
C VAL A 66 -15.45 16.76 -1.83
N ASN A 67 -15.95 15.53 -1.93
CA ASN A 67 -15.13 14.35 -2.17
C ASN A 67 -14.41 14.41 -3.52
N SER A 68 -15.10 14.88 -4.56
CA SER A 68 -14.53 15.01 -5.90
C SER A 68 -13.41 16.05 -5.95
N VAL A 69 -13.58 17.17 -5.25
CA VAL A 69 -12.55 18.21 -5.11
C VAL A 69 -11.34 17.67 -4.35
N LYS A 70 -11.57 17.00 -3.21
CA LYS A 70 -10.48 16.39 -2.42
C LYS A 70 -9.68 15.41 -3.28
N TRP A 71 -10.36 14.50 -3.97
CA TRP A 71 -9.71 13.54 -4.88
C TRP A 71 -8.89 14.24 -5.96
N TYR A 72 -9.43 15.29 -6.59
CA TYR A 72 -8.75 16.01 -7.65
C TYR A 72 -7.49 16.72 -7.16
N LEU A 73 -7.58 17.41 -6.02
CA LEU A 73 -6.46 18.17 -5.45
C LEU A 73 -5.37 17.27 -4.87
N GLU A 74 -5.73 16.09 -4.37
CA GLU A 74 -4.81 15.16 -3.71
C GLU A 74 -4.45 13.95 -4.59
N TYR A 75 -4.72 14.02 -5.90
CA TYR A 75 -4.51 12.92 -6.84
C TYR A 75 -3.09 12.34 -6.76
N ASP A 76 -2.06 13.19 -6.78
CA ASP A 76 -0.66 12.75 -6.71
C ASP A 76 -0.34 12.04 -5.39
N LEU A 77 -0.95 12.49 -4.28
CA LEU A 77 -0.79 11.85 -2.98
C LEU A 77 -1.47 10.48 -2.97
N ILE A 78 -2.70 10.38 -3.49
CA ILE A 78 -3.46 9.13 -3.61
C ILE A 78 -2.66 8.09 -4.40
N TYR A 79 -2.11 8.49 -5.55
CA TYR A 79 -1.26 7.62 -6.36
C TYR A 79 0.04 7.24 -5.64
N GLY A 80 0.71 8.20 -5.01
CA GLY A 80 1.93 7.94 -4.26
C GLY A 80 1.74 6.95 -3.10
N LEU A 81 0.60 6.98 -2.41
CA LEU A 81 0.28 5.98 -1.38
C LEU A 81 0.20 4.56 -1.97
N ILE A 82 -0.43 4.42 -3.14
CA ILE A 82 -0.54 3.12 -3.83
C ILE A 82 0.82 2.62 -4.33
N ASP A 83 1.66 3.50 -4.86
CA ASP A 83 3.03 3.14 -5.29
C ASP A 83 3.85 2.61 -4.11
N ILE A 84 3.79 3.26 -2.94
CA ILE A 84 4.50 2.79 -1.74
C ILE A 84 3.98 1.40 -1.29
N VAL A 85 2.67 1.17 -1.35
CA VAL A 85 2.08 -0.14 -1.05
C VAL A 85 2.59 -1.20 -2.02
N HIS A 86 2.61 -0.87 -3.32
CA HIS A 86 3.11 -1.77 -4.36
C HIS A 86 4.58 -2.14 -4.11
N ASP A 87 5.43 -1.17 -3.75
CA ASP A 87 6.83 -1.40 -3.43
C ASP A 87 7.00 -2.35 -2.23
N TYR A 88 6.25 -2.14 -1.14
CA TYR A 88 6.31 -3.04 0.01
C TYR A 88 5.88 -4.47 -0.35
N VAL A 89 4.82 -4.63 -1.14
CA VAL A 89 4.35 -5.94 -1.61
C VAL A 89 5.39 -6.60 -2.52
N TYR A 90 5.95 -5.86 -3.47
CA TYR A 90 6.97 -6.35 -4.39
C TYR A 90 8.24 -6.80 -3.65
N GLU A 91 8.75 -5.98 -2.73
CA GLU A 91 9.91 -6.32 -1.91
C GLU A 91 9.64 -7.54 -1.01
N SER A 92 8.43 -7.66 -0.45
CA SER A 92 8.03 -8.81 0.36
C SER A 92 8.07 -10.10 -0.44
N LYS A 93 7.52 -10.07 -1.67
CA LYS A 93 7.58 -11.20 -2.60
C LYS A 93 9.02 -11.59 -2.91
N LYS A 94 9.90 -10.62 -3.22
CA LYS A 94 11.31 -10.86 -3.52
C LYS A 94 12.06 -11.49 -2.33
N ILE A 95 11.78 -11.06 -1.10
CA ILE A 95 12.39 -11.63 0.11
C ILE A 95 12.00 -13.11 0.26
N LEU A 96 10.71 -13.42 0.08
CA LEU A 96 10.21 -14.79 0.18
C LEU A 96 10.76 -15.69 -0.93
N GLU A 97 10.81 -15.22 -2.18
CA GLU A 97 11.39 -15.95 -3.30
C GLU A 97 12.86 -16.30 -3.05
N ASN A 98 13.67 -15.31 -2.63
CA ASN A 98 15.07 -15.53 -2.29
C ASN A 98 15.24 -16.53 -1.12
N ALA A 99 14.34 -16.52 -0.14
CA ALA A 99 14.39 -17.45 0.99
C ALA A 99 14.01 -18.88 0.58
N LEU A 100 13.11 -19.03 -0.40
CA LEU A 100 12.71 -20.33 -0.96
C LEU A 100 13.77 -20.91 -1.89
N GLU A 101 14.43 -20.09 -2.72
CA GLU A 101 15.52 -20.55 -3.60
C GLU A 101 16.71 -21.10 -2.78
N LYS A 102 17.04 -20.47 -1.65
CA LYS A 102 18.07 -20.95 -0.72
C LYS A 102 17.77 -22.31 -0.07
N LYS A 103 16.52 -22.79 -0.13
CA LYS A 103 16.11 -24.11 0.36
C LYS A 103 16.34 -25.22 -0.68
N GLY A 104 16.47 -24.85 -1.95
CA GLY A 104 16.63 -25.79 -3.07
C GLY A 104 18.07 -25.98 -3.57
N ALA A 105 19.03 -25.23 -3.02
CA ALA A 105 20.46 -25.29 -3.31
C ALA A 105 21.23 -26.02 -2.20
#